data_AF-A0A1F9CYA3-F1
#
_entry.id   AF-A0A1F9CYA3-F1
#
_cell.length_a   1.000
_cell.length_b   1.000
_cell.length_c   1.000
_cell.angle_alpha   90.00
_cell.angle_beta   90.00
_cell.angle_gamma   90.00
#
_symmetry.space_group_name_H-M   'P 1'
#
loop_
_entity.id
_entity.type
_entity.pdbx_description
1 polymer ?
#
loop_
_entity_poly.entity_id
_entity_poly.type
_entity_poly.pdbx_seq_one_letter_code
_entity_poly.pdbx_strand_id
1 'polypeptide(L)' 'MRVTVHIPESVNNEIKRTAEKERKSVSSFIAEAVQYYIREKKRREIGLRVLDLAGKVKISGDALRRIEEGRDEHDRS' A
#
# COMPACT_ATOMS: atom_id res chain seq x y z
N MET A 1 -22.99 -6.02 4.98
CA MET A 1 -22.68 -7.33 4.39
C MET A 1 -22.11 -8.23 5.49
N ARG A 2 -22.59 -9.47 5.62
CA ARG A 2 -22.10 -10.43 6.62
C ARG A 2 -21.39 -11.56 5.88
N VAL A 3 -20.20 -11.93 6.35
CA VAL A 3 -19.35 -12.95 5.72
C VAL A 3 -19.07 -14.03 6.75
N THR A 4 -19.22 -15.29 6.35
CA THR A 4 -18.84 -16.45 7.16
C THR A 4 -17.57 -17.03 6.55
N VAL A 5 -16.56 -17.26 7.39
CA VAL A 5 -15.27 -17.83 6.98
C VAL A 5 -14.91 -18.98 7.90
N HIS A 6 -14.21 -19.97 7.36
CA HIS A 6 -13.60 -21.01 8.17
C HIS A 6 -12.22 -20.55 8.64
N ILE A 7 -12.00 -20.58 9.96
CA ILE A 7 -10.72 -20.20 10.58
C ILE A 7 -10.27 -21.39 11.44
N PRO A 8 -9.03 -21.90 11.28
CA PRO A 8 -8.48 -22.92 12.16
C PRO A 8 -8.54 -22.48 13.63
N GLU A 9 -8.82 -23.42 14.53
CA GLU A 9 -9.05 -23.10 15.94
C GLU A 9 -7.84 -22.46 16.63
N SER A 10 -6.62 -22.89 16.26
CA SER A 10 -5.37 -22.28 16.72
C SER A 10 -5.32 -20.77 16.45
N VAL A 11 -5.68 -20.37 15.23
CA VAL A 11 -5.71 -18.98 14.78
C VAL A 11 -6.85 -18.21 15.47
N ASN A 12 -8.02 -18.82 15.63
CA ASN A 12 -9.14 -18.21 16.35
C ASN A 12 -8.79 -17.87 17.81
N ASN A 13 -8.06 -18.78 18.48
CA ASN A 13 -7.60 -18.57 19.85
C ASN A 13 -6.56 -17.43 19.96
N GLU A 14 -5.74 -17.26 18.94
CA GLU A 14 -4.80 -16.13 18.87
C GLU A 14 -5.53 -14.82 18.61
N ILE A 15 -6.47 -14.79 17.65
CA ILE A 15 -7.32 -13.63 17.36
C ILE A 15 -8.03 -13.13 18.62
N LYS A 16 -8.67 -14.03 19.38
CA LYS A 16 -9.38 -13.68 20.62
C LYS A 16 -8.44 -13.05 21.64
N ARG A 17 -7.26 -13.66 21.86
CA ARG A 17 -6.25 -13.14 22.80
C ARG A 17 -5.73 -11.77 22.39
N THR A 18 -5.49 -11.54 21.11
CA THR A 18 -5.00 -10.26 20.61
C THR A 18 -6.07 -9.17 20.68
N ALA A 19 -7.31 -9.49 20.30
CA ALA A 19 -8.43 -8.56 20.43
C ALA A 19 -8.65 -8.12 21.89
N GLU A 20 -8.54 -9.06 22.83
CA GLU A 20 -8.63 -8.78 24.27
C GLU A 20 -7.49 -7.86 24.75
N LYS A 21 -6.24 -8.15 24.35
CA LYS A 21 -5.08 -7.28 24.64
C LYS A 21 -5.28 -5.86 24.14
N GLU A 22 -5.90 -5.68 22.98
CA GLU A 22 -6.23 -4.38 22.40
C GLU A 22 -7.53 -3.76 22.95
N ARG A 23 -8.21 -4.43 23.89
CA ARG A 23 -9.51 -4.03 24.45
C ARG A 23 -10.59 -3.81 23.38
N LYS A 24 -10.58 -4.64 22.34
CA LYS A 24 -11.53 -4.60 21.22
C LYS A 24 -12.38 -5.87 21.18
N SER A 25 -13.57 -5.76 20.59
CA SER A 25 -14.31 -6.96 20.20
C SER A 25 -13.59 -7.68 19.06
N VAL A 26 -13.75 -9.01 19.00
CA VAL A 26 -13.18 -9.84 17.93
C VAL A 26 -13.64 -9.35 16.55
N SER A 27 -14.91 -8.94 16.43
CA SER A 27 -15.45 -8.44 15.17
C SER A 27 -14.82 -7.10 14.75
N SER A 28 -14.62 -6.17 15.68
CA SER A 28 -13.96 -4.89 15.36
C SER A 28 -12.51 -5.12 14.96
N PHE A 29 -11.79 -5.95 15.73
CA PHE A 29 -10.40 -6.30 15.44
C PHE A 29 -10.24 -6.91 14.05
N ILE A 30 -11.08 -7.87 13.68
CA ILE A 30 -11.05 -8.50 12.36
C ILE A 30 -11.44 -7.51 11.26
N ALA A 31 -12.44 -6.65 11.49
CA ALA A 31 -12.82 -5.64 10.51
C ALA A 31 -11.66 -4.67 10.21
N GLU A 32 -10.97 -4.21 11.25
CA GLU A 32 -9.79 -3.34 11.12
C GLU A 32 -8.64 -4.05 10.38
N ALA A 33 -8.34 -5.30 10.73
CA ALA A 33 -7.30 -6.08 10.08
C ALA A 33 -7.59 -6.29 8.59
N VAL A 34 -8.84 -6.61 8.23
CA VAL A 34 -9.27 -6.78 6.84
C VAL A 34 -9.18 -5.46 6.07
N GLN A 35 -9.63 -4.35 6.67
CA GLN A 35 -9.51 -3.02 6.05
C GLN A 35 -8.06 -2.64 5.78
N TYR A 36 -7.18 -2.87 6.76
CA TYR A 36 -5.75 -2.65 6.62
C TYR A 36 -5.17 -3.46 5.46
N TYR A 37 -5.47 -4.76 5.40
CA TYR A 37 -4.99 -5.64 4.35
C TYR A 37 -5.46 -5.20 2.96
N ILE A 38 -6.75 -4.85 2.81
CA ILE A 38 -7.29 -4.36 1.53
C ILE A 38 -6.58 -3.08 1.08
N ARG A 39 -6.34 -2.16 2.01
CA ARG A 39 -5.64 -0.90 1.72
C ARG A 39 -4.20 -1.16 1.26
N GLU A 40 -3.46 -1.99 1.98
CA GLU A 40 -2.08 -2.33 1.62
C GLU A 40 -1.99 -3.07 0.28
N LYS A 41 -2.93 -3.99 0.02
CA LYS A 41 -3.01 -4.68 -1.28
C LYS A 41 -3.19 -3.68 -2.43
N LYS A 42 -4.15 -2.76 -2.31
CA LYS A 42 -4.39 -1.72 -3.31
C LYS A 42 -3.18 -0.82 -3.52
N ARG A 43 -2.51 -0.42 -2.42
CA ARG A 43 -1.30 0.40 -2.48
C ARG A 43 -0.19 -0.30 -3.26
N ARG A 44 0.02 -1.59 -3.01
CA ARG A 44 0.99 -2.42 -3.73
C ARG A 44 0.66 -2.56 -5.21
N GLU A 45 -0.60 -2.82 -5.55
CA GLU A 45 -1.05 -2.91 -6.95
C GLU A 45 -0.82 -1.61 -7.71
N ILE A 46 -1.11 -0.46 -7.10
CA ILE A 46 -0.83 0.85 -7.70
C ILE A 46 0.67 1.05 -7.88
N GLY A 47 1.48 0.75 -6.87
CA GLY A 47 2.93 0.85 -6.96
C GLY A 47 3.50 0.04 -8.14
N LEU A 48 3.02 -1.20 -8.32
CA LEU A 48 3.41 -2.03 -9.46
C LEU A 48 2.98 -1.43 -10.80
N ARG A 49 1.78 -0.84 -10.90
CA ARG A 49 1.34 -0.14 -12.12
C ARG A 49 2.21 1.07 -12.43
N VAL A 50 2.59 1.85 -11.43
CA VAL A 50 3.48 3.01 -11.60
C VAL A 50 4.86 2.56 -12.09
N LEU A 51 5.41 1.48 -11.52
CA LEU A 51 6.69 0.92 -11.97
C LEU A 51 6.62 0.39 -13.40
N ASP A 52 5.53 -0.30 -13.75
CA ASP A 52 5.28 -0.77 -15.11
C ASP A 52 5.17 0.40 -16.10
N LEU A 53 4.49 1.49 -15.72
CA LEU A 53 4.48 2.72 -16.51
C LEU A 53 5.87 3.31 -16.65
N ALA A 54 6.62 3.47 -15.55
CA ALA A 54 7.98 4.02 -15.55
C ALA A 54 8.93 3.23 -16.47
N GLY A 55 8.83 1.89 -16.49
CA GLY A 55 9.59 1.04 -17.41
C GLY A 55 9.14 1.12 -18.88
N LYS A 56 7.93 1.61 -19.14
CA LYS A 56 7.35 1.79 -20.48
C LYS A 56 7.46 3.21 -21.02
N VAL A 57 7.75 4.20 -20.18
CA VAL A 57 7.95 5.57 -20.64
C VAL A 57 9.28 5.66 -21.38
N LYS A 58 9.23 5.86 -22.71
CA LYS A 58 10.40 6.29 -23.47
C LYS A 58 10.74 7.71 -23.05
N ILE A 59 11.72 7.84 -22.17
CA ILE A 59 12.32 9.13 -21.83
C ILE A 59 13.08 9.60 -23.08
N SER A 60 12.81 10.83 -23.53
CA SER A 60 13.54 11.42 -24.64
C SER A 60 15.03 11.51 -24.30
N GLY A 61 15.92 11.20 -25.24
CA GLY A 61 17.37 11.21 -24.99
C GLY A 61 17.91 12.59 -24.56
N ASP A 62 17.18 13.66 -24.85
CA ASP A 62 17.50 15.03 -24.44
C ASP A 62 16.85 15.46 -23.11
N ALA A 63 16.08 14.59 -22.45
CA ALA A 63 15.33 14.94 -21.24
C ALA A 63 16.25 15.36 -20.08
N LEU A 64 17.39 14.69 -19.91
CA LEU A 64 18.38 15.05 -18.87
C LEU A 64 18.96 16.43 -19.15
N ARG A 65 19.35 16.70 -20.40
CA ARG A 65 19.90 17.99 -20.83
C ARG A 65 18.94 19.15 -20.56
N ARG A 66 17.65 18.98 -20.82
CA ARG A 66 16.65 20.04 -20.54
C ARG A 66 16.42 20.29 -19.06
N ILE A 67 16.55 19.26 -18.23
CA ILE A 67 16.46 19.41 -16.76
C ILE A 67 17.68 20.18 -16.25
N GLU A 68 18.87 19.90 -16.77
CA GLU A 68 20.11 20.62 -16.42
C GLU A 68 20.07 22.08 -16.89
N GLU A 69 19.64 22.34 -18.12
CA GLU A 69 19.47 23.70 -18.65
C GLU A 69 18.54 24.55 -17.76
N GLY A 70 17.39 24.01 -17.34
CA GLY A 70 16.49 24.72 -16.43
C GLY A 70 17.03 24.90 -15.00
N ARG A 71 17.96 24.03 -14.56
CA ARG A 71 18.61 24.15 -13.25
C ARG A 71 19.64 25.29 -13.25
N ASP A 72 20.42 25.38 -14.31
CA ASP A 72 21.43 26.42 -14.51
C ASP A 72 20.80 27.81 -14.72
N GLU A 73 19.61 27.88 -15.33
CA GLU A 73 18.84 29.12 -15.43
C GLU A 73 18.35 29.61 -14.07
N HIS A 74 17.92 28.71 -13.18
CA HIS A 74 17.44 29.07 -11.84
C HIS A 74 18.56 29.40 -10.84
N ASP A 75 19.71 28.72 -10.90
CA ASP A 75 20.87 28.98 -10.03
C ASP A 75 21.61 30.29 -10.38
N ARG A 76 21.30 30.92 -11.53
CA ARG A 76 21.88 32.21 -11.98
C ARG A 76 21.02 33.44 -11.69
N SER A 77 19.89 33.29 -10.98
CA SER A 77 19.01 34.39 -10.55
C SER A 77 19.19 34.76 -9.08
#